data_AF-A0A6M0RRQ0-F1
#
_entry.id   AF-A0A6M0RRQ0-F1
#
_cell.length_a   1.000
_cell.length_b   1.000
_cell.length_c   1.000
_cell.angle_alpha   90.00
_cell.angle_beta   90.00
_cell.angle_gamma   90.00
#
_symmetry.space_group_name_H-M   'P 1'
#
loop_
_entity.id
_entity.type
_entity.pdbx_description
1 polymer ?
#
loop_
_entity_poly.entity_id
_entity_poly.type
_entity_poly.pdbx_seq_one_letter_code
_entity_poly.pdbx_strand_id
1 'polypeptide(L)'
;MTLEISLEPALEALLCQKATEQGQDLNKIVTELITHALQNESDRESVSISRTERGLTIQGTRITLYDVMDYLTAGYENETIRKMLSLNQAQWDAAQTYIAAHHIDIIGEYHQVLEQAEENRQYWETRNQELLTYRESIKSEHEMTAAHKKLQAWKNRLNAQ
;
A
#
# COMPACT_ATOMS: atom_id res chain seq x y z
N MET A 1 -39.61 -16.24 11.79
CA MET A 1 -39.45 -14.98 12.56
C MET A 1 -40.14 -13.91 11.75
N THR A 2 -41.22 -13.31 12.27
CA THR A 2 -42.01 -12.28 11.57
C THR A 2 -41.63 -10.91 12.13
N LEU A 3 -41.29 -9.98 11.24
CA LEU A 3 -40.95 -8.60 11.59
C LEU A 3 -42.07 -7.70 11.06
N GLU A 4 -42.65 -6.88 11.93
CA GLU A 4 -43.60 -5.84 11.52
C GLU A 4 -42.80 -4.57 11.21
N ILE A 5 -42.94 -4.08 9.98
CA ILE A 5 -42.21 -2.91 9.48
C ILE A 5 -43.25 -1.87 9.11
N SER A 6 -43.16 -0.68 9.71
CA SER A 6 -44.02 0.44 9.36
C SER A 6 -43.38 1.21 8.21
N LEU A 7 -44.08 1.29 7.08
CA LEU A 7 -43.62 1.97 5.87
C LEU A 7 -44.42 3.26 5.67
N GLU A 8 -43.79 4.26 5.06
CA GLU A 8 -44.49 5.46 4.63
C GLU A 8 -45.50 5.10 3.51
N PRO A 9 -46.72 5.68 3.50
CA PRO A 9 -47.78 5.27 2.56
C PRO A 9 -47.39 5.37 1.08
N ALA A 10 -46.54 6.33 0.73
CA ALA A 10 -46.03 6.49 -0.62
C ALA A 10 -45.08 5.35 -1.03
N LEU A 11 -44.27 4.87 -0.10
CA LEU A 11 -43.32 3.77 -0.33
C LEU A 11 -44.06 2.43 -0.42
N GLU A 12 -45.07 2.22 0.42
CA GLU A 12 -45.93 1.04 0.38
C GLU A 12 -46.64 0.90 -0.97
N ALA A 13 -47.22 1.98 -1.49
CA ALA A 13 -47.87 1.98 -2.80
C ALA A 13 -46.90 1.61 -3.94
N LEU A 14 -45.66 2.11 -3.89
CA LEU A 14 -44.64 1.86 -4.89
C LEU A 14 -44.14 0.41 -4.85
N LEU A 15 -43.99 -0.17 -3.65
CA LEU A 15 -43.63 -1.57 -3.47
C LEU A 15 -44.75 -2.52 -3.91
N CYS A 16 -46.01 -2.19 -3.62
CA CYS A 16 -47.19 -2.91 -4.10
C CYS A 16 -47.28 -2.89 -5.63
N GLN A 17 -47.01 -1.75 -6.28
CA GLN A 17 -46.94 -1.66 -7.73
C GLN A 17 -45.86 -2.58 -8.28
N LYS A 18 -44.64 -2.53 -7.71
CA LYS A 18 -43.52 -3.37 -8.13
C LYS A 18 -43.79 -4.87 -7.95
N ALA A 19 -44.47 -5.26 -6.87
CA ALA A 19 -44.93 -6.63 -6.63
C ALA A 19 -45.90 -7.12 -7.71
N THR A 20 -46.82 -6.25 -8.12
CA THR A 20 -47.79 -6.54 -9.17
C THR A 20 -47.12 -6.67 -10.54
N GLU A 21 -46.18 -5.78 -10.86
CA GLU A 21 -45.42 -5.80 -12.12
C GLU A 21 -44.50 -7.02 -12.25
N GLN A 22 -43.93 -7.48 -11.13
CA GLN A 22 -43.01 -8.62 -11.11
C GLN A 22 -43.72 -9.96 -10.85
N GLY A 23 -45.03 -9.95 -10.58
CA GLY A 23 -45.81 -11.14 -10.25
C GLY A 23 -45.32 -11.85 -8.98
N GLN A 24 -44.76 -11.09 -8.04
CA GLN A 24 -44.17 -11.62 -6.80
C GLN A 24 -44.96 -11.14 -5.58
N ASP A 25 -44.86 -11.89 -4.48
CA ASP A 25 -45.43 -11.50 -3.19
C ASP A 25 -44.73 -10.25 -2.64
N LEU A 26 -45.49 -9.32 -2.04
CA LEU A 26 -44.95 -8.09 -1.46
C LEU A 26 -43.88 -8.39 -0.41
N ASN A 27 -44.11 -9.39 0.47
CA ASN A 27 -43.14 -9.74 1.50
C ASN A 27 -41.86 -10.28 0.88
N LYS A 28 -41.94 -10.99 -0.25
CA LYS A 28 -40.76 -11.50 -0.95
C LYS A 28 -39.92 -10.35 -1.50
N ILE A 29 -40.52 -9.37 -2.16
CA ILE A 29 -39.81 -8.19 -2.68
C ILE A 29 -39.20 -7.37 -1.55
N VAL A 30 -39.95 -7.14 -0.47
CA VAL A 30 -39.45 -6.39 0.69
C VAL A 30 -38.28 -7.13 1.34
N THR A 31 -38.37 -8.45 1.48
CA THR A 31 -37.29 -9.27 2.03
C THR A 31 -36.05 -9.25 1.14
N GLU A 32 -36.21 -9.38 -0.18
CA GLU A 32 -35.08 -9.30 -1.13
C GLU A 32 -34.43 -7.92 -1.09
N LEU A 33 -35.21 -6.84 -1.07
CA LEU A 33 -34.69 -5.47 -0.98
C LEU A 33 -33.94 -5.22 0.35
N ILE A 34 -34.49 -5.67 1.48
CA ILE A 34 -33.83 -5.55 2.78
C ILE A 34 -32.55 -6.40 2.81
N THR A 35 -32.60 -7.62 2.28
CA THR A 35 -31.43 -8.51 2.20
C THR A 35 -30.34 -7.87 1.35
N HIS A 36 -30.69 -7.31 0.20
CA HIS A 36 -29.76 -6.59 -0.66
C HIS A 36 -29.27 -5.28 -0.03
N ALA A 37 -30.09 -4.57 0.74
CA ALA A 37 -29.68 -3.36 1.45
C ALA A 37 -28.65 -3.69 2.52
N LEU A 38 -28.92 -4.70 3.37
CA LEU A 38 -28.01 -5.18 4.40
C LEU A 38 -26.70 -5.73 3.81
N GLN A 39 -26.75 -6.45 2.69
CA GLN A 39 -25.57 -6.93 1.96
C GLN A 39 -24.79 -5.78 1.30
N ASN A 40 -25.47 -4.80 0.70
CA ASN A 40 -24.80 -3.63 0.15
C ASN A 40 -24.17 -2.74 1.23
N GLU A 41 -24.71 -2.72 2.43
CA GLU A 41 -24.15 -1.97 3.56
C GLU A 41 -22.84 -2.59 4.04
N SER A 42 -22.73 -3.93 4.03
CA SER A 42 -21.45 -4.61 4.23
C SER A 42 -20.44 -4.38 3.10
N ASP A 43 -20.90 -4.19 1.86
CA ASP A 43 -20.03 -4.03 0.69
C ASP A 43 -19.62 -2.57 0.40
N ARG A 44 -20.41 -1.57 0.86
CA ARG A 44 -20.17 -0.14 0.56
C ARG A 44 -19.20 0.56 1.49
N GLU A 45 -18.85 -0.04 2.63
CA GLU A 45 -17.94 0.57 3.62
C GLU A 45 -16.84 -0.34 4.17
N SER A 46 -16.75 -1.60 3.74
CA SER A 46 -15.66 -2.47 4.19
C SER A 46 -14.36 -2.11 3.46
N VAL A 47 -13.49 -1.35 4.12
CA VAL A 47 -12.09 -1.29 3.71
C VAL A 47 -11.54 -2.71 3.77
N SER A 48 -11.29 -3.30 2.62
CA SER A 48 -10.75 -4.67 2.54
C SER A 48 -9.22 -4.66 2.46
N ILE A 49 -8.60 -5.71 2.98
CA ILE A 49 -7.19 -5.99 2.74
C ILE A 49 -7.10 -6.93 1.54
N SER A 50 -6.39 -6.52 0.49
CA SER A 50 -6.20 -7.32 -0.73
C SER A 50 -4.72 -7.59 -0.98
N ARG A 51 -4.41 -8.78 -1.50
CA ARG A 51 -3.04 -9.15 -1.87
C ARG A 51 -2.73 -8.58 -3.25
N THR A 52 -1.68 -7.75 -3.32
CA THR A 52 -1.15 -7.20 -4.57
C THR A 52 0.26 -7.73 -4.82
N GLU A 53 0.88 -7.29 -5.91
CA GLU A 53 2.30 -7.56 -6.23
C GLU A 53 3.26 -7.13 -5.10
N ARG A 54 2.85 -6.18 -4.27
CA ARG A 54 3.63 -5.64 -3.14
C ARG A 54 3.34 -6.36 -1.82
N GLY A 55 2.36 -7.26 -1.81
CA GLY A 55 1.86 -7.94 -0.60
C GLY A 55 0.49 -7.45 -0.15
N LEU A 56 0.18 -7.70 1.13
CA LEU A 56 -1.11 -7.37 1.74
C LEU A 56 -1.28 -5.84 1.85
N THR A 57 -2.20 -5.28 1.07
CA THR A 57 -2.38 -3.84 0.88
C THR A 57 -3.75 -3.39 1.40
N ILE A 58 -3.79 -2.25 2.09
CA ILE A 58 -5.02 -1.62 2.56
C ILE A 58 -5.71 -0.93 1.38
N GLN A 59 -6.96 -1.31 1.08
CA GLN A 59 -7.71 -0.78 -0.05
C GLN A 59 -7.84 0.76 0.01
N GLY A 60 -7.69 1.39 -1.16
CA GLY A 60 -7.69 2.85 -1.28
C GLY A 60 -6.35 3.49 -0.94
N THR A 61 -5.31 2.71 -0.62
CA THR A 61 -3.96 3.21 -0.36
C THR A 61 -2.90 2.39 -1.10
N ARG A 62 -1.66 2.88 -1.09
CA ARG A 62 -0.47 2.10 -1.46
C ARG A 62 0.27 1.53 -0.24
N ILE A 63 -0.39 1.53 0.92
CA ILE A 63 0.20 1.17 2.20
C ILE A 63 -0.05 -0.30 2.44
N THR A 64 1.04 -1.02 2.72
CA THR A 64 1.00 -2.44 3.05
C THR A 64 0.81 -2.63 4.54
N LEU A 65 0.30 -3.80 4.93
CA LEU A 65 0.30 -4.18 6.35
C LEU A 65 1.72 -4.28 6.90
N TYR A 66 2.73 -4.52 6.06
CA TYR A 66 4.13 -4.55 6.46
C TYR A 66 4.63 -3.16 6.89
N ASP A 67 4.20 -2.11 6.18
CA ASP A 67 4.48 -0.72 6.60
C ASP A 67 3.86 -0.42 7.96
N VAL A 68 2.65 -0.93 8.24
CA VAL A 68 2.01 -0.78 9.57
C VAL A 68 2.79 -1.58 10.62
N MET A 69 3.20 -2.80 10.29
CA MET A 69 3.98 -3.67 11.18
C MET A 69 5.32 -3.07 11.54
N ASP A 70 6.02 -2.40 10.63
CA ASP A 70 7.29 -1.70 10.92
C ASP A 70 7.17 -0.71 12.08
N TYR A 71 6.08 0.06 12.13
CA TYR A 71 5.87 0.99 13.23
C TYR A 71 5.35 0.31 14.50
N LEU A 72 4.54 -0.76 14.37
CA LEU A 72 4.07 -1.52 15.52
C LEU A 72 5.23 -2.24 16.22
N THR A 73 6.13 -2.87 15.47
CA THR A 73 7.32 -3.56 16.02
C THR A 73 8.34 -2.56 16.58
N ALA A 74 8.42 -1.36 16.02
CA ALA A 74 9.21 -0.27 16.58
C ALA A 74 8.57 0.40 17.83
N GLY A 75 7.38 -0.05 18.27
CA GLY A 75 6.76 0.38 19.53
C GLY A 75 6.10 1.77 19.47
N TYR A 76 5.74 2.26 18.28
CA TYR A 76 5.01 3.51 18.15
C TYR A 76 3.57 3.37 18.62
N GLU A 77 2.98 4.45 19.14
CA GLU A 77 1.57 4.44 19.51
C GLU A 77 0.65 4.44 18.29
N ASN A 78 -0.44 3.65 18.36
CA ASN A 78 -1.43 3.45 17.30
C ASN A 78 -1.91 4.76 16.62
N GLU A 79 -2.24 5.79 17.41
CA GLU A 79 -2.71 7.06 16.84
C GLU A 79 -1.62 7.79 16.06
N THR A 80 -0.37 7.67 16.51
CA THR A 80 0.79 8.23 15.82
C THR A 80 1.01 7.52 14.49
N ILE A 81 0.97 6.19 14.49
CA ILE A 81 1.12 5.37 13.27
C ILE A 81 0.05 5.74 12.25
N ARG A 82 -1.22 5.77 12.68
CA ARG A 82 -2.36 6.14 11.83
C ARG A 82 -2.15 7.49 11.16
N LYS A 83 -1.67 8.50 11.91
CA LYS A 83 -1.37 9.84 11.39
C LYS A 83 -0.18 9.84 10.43
N MET A 84 0.92 9.15 10.76
CA MET A 84 2.09 9.07 9.87
C MET A 84 1.75 8.43 8.53
N LEU A 85 0.96 7.36 8.57
CA LEU A 85 0.49 6.64 7.39
C LEU A 85 -0.71 7.31 6.71
N SER A 86 -1.21 8.43 7.25
CA SER A 86 -2.39 9.15 6.72
C SER A 86 -3.61 8.24 6.51
N LEU A 87 -3.81 7.27 7.39
CA LEU A 87 -4.92 6.32 7.32
C LEU A 87 -6.19 6.92 7.96
N ASN A 88 -7.32 6.72 7.29
CA ASN A 88 -8.61 7.01 7.89
C ASN A 88 -8.96 5.95 8.96
N GLN A 89 -10.00 6.20 9.75
CA GLN A 89 -10.37 5.30 10.86
C GLN A 89 -10.77 3.91 10.35
N ALA A 90 -11.58 3.82 9.29
CA ALA A 90 -12.01 2.55 8.71
C ALA A 90 -10.83 1.71 8.19
N GLN A 91 -9.84 2.35 7.57
CA GLN A 91 -8.61 1.72 7.10
C GLN A 91 -7.76 1.19 8.24
N TRP A 92 -7.65 1.97 9.32
CA TRP A 92 -6.94 1.58 10.52
C TRP A 92 -7.61 0.37 11.20
N ASP A 93 -8.92 0.43 11.39
CA ASP A 93 -9.68 -0.64 12.04
C ASP A 93 -9.66 -1.93 11.21
N ALA A 94 -9.74 -1.83 9.88
CA ALA A 94 -9.58 -2.95 8.97
C ALA A 94 -8.18 -3.58 9.08
N ALA A 95 -7.13 -2.75 9.11
CA ALA A 95 -5.76 -3.23 9.28
C ALA A 95 -5.56 -3.93 10.62
N GLN A 96 -6.02 -3.35 11.73
CA GLN A 96 -5.91 -3.97 13.06
C GLN A 96 -6.69 -5.29 13.14
N THR A 97 -7.91 -5.32 12.61
CA THR A 97 -8.75 -6.52 12.60
C THR A 97 -8.09 -7.64 11.80
N TYR A 98 -7.55 -7.32 10.62
CA TYR A 98 -6.88 -8.30 9.77
C TYR A 98 -5.58 -8.81 10.42
N ILE A 99 -4.78 -7.92 11.00
CA ILE A 99 -3.55 -8.28 11.72
C ILE A 99 -3.88 -9.21 12.89
N ALA A 100 -4.92 -8.92 13.66
CA ALA A 100 -5.34 -9.76 14.78
C ALA A 100 -5.83 -11.14 14.32
N ALA A 101 -6.56 -11.21 13.21
CA ALA A 101 -7.09 -12.48 12.67
C ALA A 101 -6.00 -13.38 12.05
N HIS A 102 -4.94 -12.78 11.48
CA HIS A 102 -3.91 -13.48 10.71
C HIS A 102 -2.49 -13.28 11.26
N HIS A 103 -2.37 -13.03 12.57
CA HIS A 103 -1.13 -12.57 13.21
C HIS A 103 0.08 -13.46 12.92
N ILE A 104 -0.06 -14.79 13.02
CA ILE A 104 1.04 -15.75 12.83
C ILE A 104 1.55 -15.71 11.38
N ASP A 105 0.63 -15.75 10.42
CA ASP A 105 0.95 -15.76 9.00
C ASP A 105 1.61 -14.44 8.58
N ILE A 106 1.07 -13.31 9.05
CA ILE A 106 1.61 -11.97 8.77
C ILE A 106 3.02 -11.81 9.33
N ILE A 107 3.28 -12.26 10.55
CA ILE A 107 4.64 -12.17 11.13
C ILE A 107 5.63 -13.02 10.34
N GLY A 108 5.22 -14.22 9.90
CA GLY A 108 6.04 -15.07 9.04
C GLY A 108 6.41 -14.37 7.72
N GLU A 109 5.40 -13.87 7.01
CA GLU A 109 5.61 -13.12 5.76
C GLU A 109 6.42 -11.84 5.98
N TYR A 110 6.17 -11.12 7.08
CA TYR A 110 6.87 -9.90 7.43
C TYR A 110 8.38 -10.14 7.61
N HIS A 111 8.77 -11.17 8.37
CA HIS A 111 10.18 -11.51 8.52
C HIS A 111 10.85 -11.92 7.22
N GLN A 112 10.14 -12.66 6.36
CA GLN A 112 10.66 -13.03 5.05
C GLN A 112 10.89 -11.80 4.16
N VAL A 113 9.97 -10.83 4.19
CA VAL A 113 10.12 -9.57 3.46
C VAL A 113 11.31 -8.76 3.97
N LEU A 114 11.52 -8.70 5.29
CA LEU A 114 12.67 -8.03 5.90
C LEU A 114 14.01 -8.67 5.47
N GLU A 115 14.10 -10.00 5.51
CA GLU A 115 15.29 -10.72 5.08
C GLU A 115 15.60 -10.44 3.61
N GLN A 116 14.58 -10.54 2.73
CA GLN A 116 14.77 -10.27 1.31
C GLN A 116 15.15 -8.82 1.03
N ALA A 117 14.60 -7.86 1.79
CA ALA A 117 14.93 -6.45 1.68
C ALA A 117 16.38 -6.18 2.09
N GLU A 118 16.84 -6.84 3.15
CA GLU A 118 18.23 -6.75 3.63
C GLU A 118 19.21 -7.33 2.61
N GLU A 119 18.93 -8.51 2.07
CA GLU A 119 19.74 -9.11 1.00
C GLU A 119 19.85 -8.20 -0.22
N ASN A 120 18.70 -7.66 -0.66
CA ASN A 120 18.65 -6.74 -1.79
C ASN A 120 19.46 -5.48 -1.52
N ARG A 121 19.37 -4.92 -0.30
CA ARG A 121 20.15 -3.76 0.11
C ARG A 121 21.64 -4.06 0.03
N GLN A 122 22.10 -5.14 0.65
CA GLN A 122 23.52 -5.53 0.68
C GLN A 122 24.08 -5.77 -0.73
N TYR A 123 23.30 -6.43 -1.59
CA TYR A 123 23.66 -6.65 -2.98
C TYR A 123 23.90 -5.33 -3.73
N TRP A 124 22.95 -4.38 -3.62
CA TRP A 124 23.06 -3.10 -4.30
C TRP A 124 24.10 -2.17 -3.69
N GLU A 125 24.28 -2.18 -2.37
CA GLU A 125 25.33 -1.40 -1.69
C GLU A 125 26.71 -1.82 -2.16
N THR A 126 26.99 -3.12 -2.17
CA THR A 126 28.27 -3.67 -2.65
C THR A 126 28.54 -3.24 -4.09
N ARG A 127 27.57 -3.45 -4.97
CA ARG A 127 27.69 -3.12 -6.39
C ARG A 127 27.84 -1.62 -6.63
N ASN A 128 27.15 -0.80 -5.86
CA ASN A 128 27.26 0.65 -5.95
C ASN A 128 28.64 1.13 -5.48
N GLN A 129 29.20 0.55 -4.42
CA GLN A 129 30.55 0.86 -3.95
C GLN A 129 31.61 0.56 -5.02
N GLU A 130 31.51 -0.59 -5.69
CA GLU A 130 32.40 -0.95 -6.82
C GLU A 130 32.30 0.07 -7.96
N LEU A 131 31.07 0.43 -8.34
CA LEU A 131 30.82 1.41 -9.41
C LEU A 131 31.33 2.81 -9.05
N LEU A 132 31.18 3.23 -7.80
CA LEU A 132 31.69 4.51 -7.32
C LEU A 132 33.22 4.52 -7.37
N THR A 133 33.87 3.48 -6.86
CA THR A 133 35.33 3.34 -6.87
C THR A 133 35.89 3.37 -8.31
N TYR A 134 35.26 2.63 -9.22
CA TYR A 134 35.64 2.64 -10.64
C TYR A 134 35.46 4.02 -11.29
N ARG A 135 34.36 4.72 -10.98
CA ARG A 135 34.13 6.08 -11.50
C ARG A 135 35.17 7.07 -10.98
N GLU A 136 35.53 6.96 -9.70
CA GLU A 136 36.57 7.78 -9.08
C GLU A 136 37.94 7.54 -9.72
N SER A 137 38.32 6.27 -9.98
CA SER A 137 39.59 5.96 -10.63
C SER A 137 39.66 6.51 -12.05
N ILE A 138 38.61 6.34 -12.85
CA ILE A 138 38.54 6.86 -14.22
C ILE A 138 38.58 8.39 -14.23
N LYS A 139 37.87 9.05 -13.30
CA LYS A 139 37.90 10.51 -13.16
C LYS A 139 39.31 11.01 -12.83
N SER A 140 39.98 10.38 -11.86
CA SER A 140 41.35 10.72 -11.46
C SER A 140 42.34 10.55 -12.62
N GLU A 141 42.26 9.45 -13.37
CA GLU A 141 43.14 9.21 -14.52
C GLU A 141 42.93 10.24 -15.64
N HIS A 142 41.68 10.57 -15.94
CA HIS A 142 41.35 11.60 -16.94
C HIS A 142 41.85 12.98 -16.51
N GLU A 143 41.66 13.36 -15.24
CA GLU A 143 42.16 14.62 -14.69
C GLU A 143 43.68 14.70 -14.71
N MET A 144 44.39 13.63 -14.33
CA MET A 144 45.85 13.54 -14.40
C MET A 144 46.38 13.65 -15.83
N THR A 145 45.71 13.01 -16.79
CA THR A 145 46.07 13.08 -18.21
C THR A 145 45.86 14.48 -18.77
N ALA A 146 44.76 15.14 -18.40
CA ALA A 146 44.48 16.52 -18.80
C ALA A 146 45.50 17.50 -18.21
N ALA A 147 45.89 17.31 -16.94
CA ALA A 147 46.93 18.11 -16.29
C ALA A 147 48.29 17.94 -16.97
N HIS A 148 48.70 16.71 -17.29
CA HIS A 148 49.95 16.44 -18.02
C HIS A 148 49.97 17.09 -19.40
N LYS A 149 48.86 17.03 -20.15
CA LYS A 149 48.74 17.71 -21.46
C LYS A 149 48.93 19.22 -21.33
N LYS A 150 48.32 19.84 -20.32
CA LYS A 150 48.48 21.28 -20.06
C LYS A 150 49.93 21.64 -19.71
N LEU A 151 50.58 20.83 -18.87
CA LEU A 151 51.98 21.05 -18.47
C LEU A 151 52.94 20.94 -19.66
N GLN A 152 52.77 19.92 -20.51
CA GLN A 152 53.60 19.74 -21.71
C GLN A 152 53.41 20.88 -22.71
N ALA A 153 52.18 21.33 -22.93
CA ALA A 153 51.91 22.50 -23.78
C ALA A 153 52.61 23.77 -23.25
N TRP A 154 52.65 23.95 -21.93
CA TRP A 154 53.35 25.08 -21.32
C TRP A 154 54.88 24.98 -21.47
N LYS A 155 55.48 23.80 -21.24
CA LYS A 155 56.92 23.56 -21.47
C LYS A 155 57.32 23.83 -22.93
N ASN A 156 56.51 23.37 -23.88
CA ASN A 156 56.78 23.60 -25.31
C ASN A 156 56.73 25.08 -25.67
N ARG A 157 55.84 25.87 -25.04
CA ARG A 157 55.79 27.33 -25.24
C ARG A 157 57.05 28.03 -24.73
N LEU A 158 57.55 27.62 -23.57
CA LEU A 158 58.77 28.19 -23.00
C LEU A 158 60.02 27.85 -23.81
N ASN A 159 60.12 26.63 -24.33
CA ASN A 159 61.27 26.19 -25.13
C ASN A 159 61.26 26.71 -26.58
N ALA A 160 60.15 27.31 -27.02
CA ALA A 160 60.00 27.90 -28.36
C ALA A 160 60.23 29.42 -28.38
N GLN A 161 60.57 30.02 -27.22
CA GLN A 161 61.05 31.40 -27.08
C GLN A 161 62.56 31.41 -26.90
#